data_AF-A0A923XDM2-F1
#
_entry.id   AF-A0A923XDM2-F1
#
_cell.length_a   1.000
_cell.length_b   1.000
_cell.length_c   1.000
_cell.angle_alpha   90.00
_cell.angle_beta   90.00
_cell.angle_gamma   90.00
#
_symmetry.space_group_name_H-M   'P 1'
#
loop_
_entity.id
_entity.type
_entity.pdbx_description
1 polymer ?
#
loop_
_entity_poly.entity_id
_entity_poly.type
_entity_poly.pdbx_seq_one_letter_code
_entity_poly.pdbx_strand_id
1 'polypeptide(L)'
;MTKNIGYSFLFAILISVHAQAQQRCENLFDTPIERFQQSVKEVAQLEFNSNLFDGTVVFLAKALDPSETPSLADVQRYVSLLGEWGTFDNAQRKNVQVFLGRPLSEIEATSLKFARALGRTEKGQNSELPGFQGNYTQSQLARKDRALQMAGFSEVERTALLESEYVQDVLTKHTADDFLKEIGKKTAVEAVRLNREVLTKMNQLLTEDKVGSKRKQNVTFAEASELRDKVANNPVTKFYNSEKYDPKGEIGFCFGRAMAGHLEALSMGIEKDSIRKAFVAGTMERQGEGITWQFHVATIVKGTKGSWWVIDPIFNHVMKLEEWYGMMYDMDSSGQLRLFVSEPARFGAISNDWYNKSELMIDFYNNYFKDLTEYFKSRGTGEQKERHQTISERVKRFFSSIL
;
A
#
# COMPACT_ATOMS: atom_id res chain seq x y z
N MET A 1 15.86 19.92 -43.67
CA MET A 1 16.83 19.72 -42.57
C MET A 1 16.80 20.93 -41.65
N THR A 2 16.10 20.84 -40.52
CA THR A 2 16.21 21.62 -39.26
C THR A 2 14.83 21.65 -38.61
N LYS A 3 14.70 20.93 -37.48
CA LYS A 3 13.69 21.07 -36.39
C LYS A 3 13.55 19.72 -35.70
N ASN A 4 14.36 19.49 -34.66
CA ASN A 4 14.08 18.55 -33.55
C ASN A 4 15.21 18.63 -32.50
N ILE A 5 15.42 19.83 -31.92
CA ILE A 5 16.38 20.00 -30.80
C ILE A 5 15.68 20.57 -29.55
N GLY A 6 14.38 20.91 -29.62
CA GLY A 6 13.67 21.62 -28.53
C GLY A 6 13.18 20.74 -27.35
N TYR A 7 12.90 19.46 -27.56
CA TYR A 7 12.20 18.66 -26.55
C TYR A 7 13.12 17.95 -25.54
N SER A 8 14.34 17.58 -25.92
CA SER A 8 15.27 16.89 -25.01
C SER A 8 15.88 17.81 -23.95
N PHE A 9 15.91 19.13 -24.18
CA PHE A 9 16.52 20.08 -23.24
C PHE A 9 15.58 20.48 -22.09
N LEU A 10 14.26 20.57 -22.35
CA LEU A 10 13.26 20.86 -21.31
C LEU A 10 13.02 19.68 -20.35
N PHE A 11 13.14 18.43 -20.84
CA PHE A 11 13.00 17.23 -20.00
C PHE A 11 14.21 17.05 -19.04
N ALA A 12 15.42 17.39 -19.49
CA ALA A 12 16.62 17.34 -18.65
C ALA A 12 16.65 18.42 -17.55
N ILE A 13 16.04 19.58 -17.79
CA ILE A 13 15.97 20.67 -16.80
C ILE A 13 14.92 20.36 -15.72
N LEU A 14 13.79 19.74 -16.05
CA LEU A 14 12.79 19.34 -15.05
C LEU A 14 13.27 18.19 -14.14
N ILE A 15 14.03 17.23 -14.68
CA ILE A 15 14.66 16.15 -13.90
C ILE A 15 15.79 16.68 -13.00
N SER A 16 16.62 17.61 -13.47
CA SER A 16 17.74 18.13 -12.68
C SER A 16 17.30 19.10 -11.57
N VAL A 17 16.24 19.89 -11.78
CA VAL A 17 15.70 20.78 -10.75
C VAL A 17 14.94 20.00 -9.66
N HIS A 18 14.24 18.91 -9.99
CA HIS A 18 13.67 18.00 -8.98
C HIS A 18 14.75 17.20 -8.24
N ALA A 19 15.75 16.65 -8.95
CA ALA A 19 16.83 15.89 -8.32
C ALA A 19 17.68 16.75 -7.36
N GLN A 20 17.98 18.00 -7.71
CA GLN A 20 18.76 18.90 -6.84
C GLN A 20 17.97 19.51 -5.68
N ALA A 21 16.65 19.69 -5.83
CA ALA A 21 15.79 20.14 -4.73
C ALA A 21 15.54 19.01 -3.71
N GLN A 22 15.34 17.78 -4.18
CA GLN A 22 15.12 16.61 -3.33
C GLN A 22 16.40 16.20 -2.58
N GLN A 23 17.57 16.29 -3.23
CA GLN A 23 18.86 15.96 -2.62
C GLN A 23 19.37 17.01 -1.60
N ARG A 24 18.85 18.24 -1.62
CA ARG A 24 19.22 19.31 -0.67
C ARG A 24 18.38 19.33 0.61
N CYS A 25 17.22 18.69 0.65
CA CYS A 25 16.40 18.58 1.86
C CYS A 25 16.59 17.26 2.62
N GLU A 26 17.01 16.17 1.96
CA GLU A 26 17.11 14.83 2.58
C GLU A 26 18.41 14.59 3.40
N ASN A 27 19.40 15.49 3.34
CA ASN A 27 20.72 15.28 3.95
C ASN A 27 21.04 16.19 5.13
N LEU A 28 20.13 17.06 5.57
CA LEU A 28 20.51 18.14 6.47
C LEU A 28 20.23 17.91 7.97
N PHE A 29 19.32 17.01 8.41
CA PHE A 29 19.04 16.93 9.86
C PHE A 29 18.67 15.58 10.51
N ASP A 30 18.51 14.44 9.81
CA ASP A 30 18.17 13.20 10.52
C ASP A 30 19.33 12.21 10.58
N THR A 31 19.76 11.91 11.80
CA THR A 31 20.66 10.79 12.08
C THR A 31 19.95 9.46 11.79
N PRO A 32 20.68 8.38 11.43
CA PRO A 32 20.07 7.08 11.15
C PRO A 32 19.14 6.56 12.27
N ILE A 33 19.42 6.95 13.52
CA ILE A 33 18.63 6.55 14.69
C ILE A 33 17.28 7.28 14.76
N GLU A 34 17.21 8.56 14.42
CA GLU A 34 15.94 9.33 14.42
C GLU A 34 14.99 8.78 13.35
N ARG A 35 15.50 8.41 12.17
CA ARG A 35 14.70 7.74 11.14
C ARG A 35 14.16 6.40 11.61
N PHE A 36 14.99 5.61 12.30
CA PHE A 36 14.54 4.34 12.84
C PHE A 36 13.47 4.54 13.92
N GLN A 37 13.65 5.51 14.83
CA GLN A 37 12.65 5.86 15.83
C GLN A 37 11.30 6.23 15.20
N GLN A 38 11.32 7.08 14.17
CA GLN A 38 10.10 7.45 13.44
C GLN A 38 9.43 6.23 12.79
N SER A 39 10.22 5.35 12.17
CA SER A 39 9.74 4.08 11.60
C SER A 39 9.10 3.17 12.67
N VAL A 40 9.69 3.05 13.87
CA VAL A 40 9.10 2.27 14.97
C VAL A 40 7.76 2.88 15.42
N LYS A 41 7.69 4.20 15.53
CA LYS A 41 6.47 4.92 15.92
C LYS A 41 5.34 4.69 14.92
N GLU A 42 5.66 4.76 13.62
CA GLU A 42 4.72 4.49 12.53
C GLU A 42 4.23 3.04 12.56
N VAL A 43 5.14 2.06 12.63
CA VAL A 43 4.77 0.64 12.73
C VAL A 43 3.85 0.39 13.92
N ALA A 44 4.18 0.91 15.10
CA ALA A 44 3.35 0.74 16.30
C ALA A 44 1.95 1.35 16.13
N GLN A 45 1.86 2.55 15.57
CA GLN A 45 0.58 3.22 15.34
C GLN A 45 -0.28 2.47 14.32
N LEU A 46 0.35 1.92 13.28
CA LEU A 46 -0.34 1.41 12.12
C LEU A 46 -0.73 -0.07 12.26
N GLU A 47 0.20 -0.87 12.76
CA GLU A 47 0.03 -2.32 12.92
C GLU A 47 -0.63 -2.67 14.24
N PHE A 48 -0.36 -1.90 15.30
CA PHE A 48 -0.79 -2.21 16.67
C PHE A 48 -1.81 -1.21 17.21
N ASN A 49 -2.19 -0.18 16.44
CA ASN A 49 -3.05 0.92 16.88
C ASN A 49 -2.57 1.54 18.21
N SER A 50 -1.25 1.62 18.37
CA SER A 50 -0.59 2.03 19.62
C SER A 50 0.16 3.35 19.42
N ASN A 51 -0.21 4.36 20.20
CA ASN A 51 0.55 5.60 20.29
C ASN A 51 1.69 5.40 21.28
N LEU A 52 2.91 5.18 20.78
CA LEU A 52 4.07 5.06 21.64
C LEU A 52 4.50 6.42 22.18
N PHE A 53 4.74 6.49 23.48
CA PHE A 53 5.47 7.60 24.10
C PHE A 53 6.92 7.61 23.60
N ASP A 54 7.53 8.79 23.51
CA ASP A 54 8.89 8.94 22.97
C ASP A 54 9.92 8.07 23.74
N GLY A 55 9.75 7.92 25.06
CA GLY A 55 10.58 7.03 25.87
C GLY A 55 10.47 5.53 25.52
N THR A 56 9.35 5.09 24.95
CA THR A 56 9.18 3.72 24.43
C THR A 56 9.79 3.58 23.04
N VAL A 57 9.68 4.62 22.20
CA VAL A 57 10.31 4.65 20.88
C VAL A 57 11.83 4.63 20.99
N VAL A 58 12.41 5.47 21.86
CA VAL A 58 13.86 5.49 22.14
C VAL A 58 14.34 4.15 22.68
N PHE A 59 13.57 3.55 23.60
CA PHE A 59 13.85 2.21 24.11
C PHE A 59 13.89 1.17 22.99
N LEU A 60 12.84 1.09 22.16
CA LEU A 60 12.79 0.14 21.05
C LEU A 60 13.93 0.37 20.05
N ALA A 61 14.23 1.63 19.76
CA ALA A 61 15.31 1.97 18.85
C ALA A 61 16.66 1.42 19.34
N LYS A 62 16.95 1.62 20.64
CA LYS A 62 18.15 1.10 21.28
C LYS A 62 18.16 -0.43 21.39
N ALA A 63 17.06 -1.02 21.86
CA ALA A 63 16.98 -2.45 22.12
C ALA A 63 17.10 -3.31 20.85
N LEU A 64 16.63 -2.75 19.72
CA LEU A 64 16.70 -3.41 18.41
C LEU A 64 17.98 -3.07 17.64
N ASP A 65 18.78 -2.10 18.08
CA ASP A 65 20.03 -1.75 17.43
C ASP A 65 21.00 -2.96 17.44
N PRO A 66 21.44 -3.46 16.28
CA PRO A 66 22.34 -4.60 16.23
C PRO A 66 23.71 -4.35 16.86
N SER A 67 24.16 -3.09 17.01
CA SER A 67 25.42 -2.79 17.71
C SER A 67 25.30 -2.82 19.23
N GLU A 68 24.08 -2.86 19.77
CA GLU A 68 23.83 -2.91 21.21
C GLU A 68 23.61 -4.36 21.67
N THR A 69 23.91 -4.64 22.94
CA THR A 69 23.56 -5.92 23.59
C THR A 69 22.46 -5.65 24.61
N PRO A 70 21.22 -6.14 24.39
CA PRO A 70 20.11 -5.87 25.28
C PRO A 70 20.38 -6.53 26.63
N SER A 71 20.19 -5.77 27.69
CA SER A 71 20.20 -6.30 29.05
C SER A 71 18.98 -7.20 29.29
N LEU A 72 19.02 -7.99 30.37
CA LEU A 72 17.84 -8.76 30.79
C LEU A 72 16.61 -7.84 31.02
N ALA A 73 16.83 -6.63 31.54
CA ALA A 73 15.77 -5.65 31.73
C ALA A 73 15.19 -5.15 30.40
N ASP A 74 16.01 -4.99 29.36
CA ASP A 74 15.53 -4.62 28.03
C ASP A 74 14.66 -5.73 27.43
N VAL A 75 15.07 -6.99 27.58
CA VAL A 75 14.28 -8.16 27.15
C VAL A 75 12.94 -8.21 27.87
N GLN A 76 12.94 -8.07 29.21
CA GLN A 76 11.70 -8.07 30.01
C GLN A 76 10.76 -6.92 29.60
N ARG A 77 11.31 -5.72 29.39
CA ARG A 77 10.54 -4.55 28.95
C ARG A 77 9.95 -4.75 27.55
N TYR A 78 10.72 -5.34 26.63
CA TYR A 78 10.24 -5.66 25.29
C TYR A 78 9.10 -6.68 25.31
N VAL A 79 9.25 -7.76 26.08
CA VAL A 79 8.20 -8.78 26.26
C VAL A 79 6.94 -8.18 26.88
N SER A 80 7.07 -7.31 27.89
CA SER A 80 5.93 -6.59 28.48
C SER A 80 5.19 -5.77 27.42
N LEU A 81 5.93 -5.02 26.60
CA LEU A 81 5.34 -4.21 25.53
C LEU A 81 4.60 -5.05 24.49
N LEU A 82 5.16 -6.21 24.09
CA LEU A 82 4.48 -7.13 23.18
C LEU A 82 3.20 -7.70 23.81
N GLY A 83 3.22 -7.99 25.11
CA GLY A 83 2.03 -8.43 25.86
C GLY A 83 0.94 -7.36 25.92
N GLU A 84 1.33 -6.09 26.11
CA GLU A 84 0.42 -4.94 26.09
C GLU A 84 -0.21 -4.72 24.71
N TRP A 85 0.58 -4.90 23.64
CA TRP A 85 0.06 -4.83 22.28
C TRP A 85 -0.94 -5.97 22.02
N GLY A 86 -0.60 -7.21 22.39
CA GLY A 86 -1.50 -8.36 22.32
C GLY A 86 -2.11 -8.64 20.95
N THR A 87 -1.64 -7.99 19.88
CA THR A 87 -2.14 -8.18 18.52
C THR A 87 -1.17 -9.04 17.73
N PHE A 88 -1.64 -10.20 17.30
CA PHE A 88 -0.93 -11.07 16.37
C PHE A 88 -1.87 -11.54 15.25
N ASP A 89 -1.27 -11.94 14.13
CA ASP A 89 -1.99 -12.53 13.02
C ASP A 89 -2.17 -14.04 13.29
N ASN A 90 -3.41 -14.47 13.49
CA ASN A 90 -3.74 -15.88 13.75
C ASN A 90 -3.36 -16.81 12.60
N ALA A 91 -3.49 -16.35 11.34
CA ALA A 91 -3.12 -17.13 10.18
C ALA A 91 -1.59 -17.26 10.10
N GLN A 92 -0.88 -16.14 10.25
CA GLN A 92 0.59 -16.15 10.31
C GLN A 92 1.10 -17.03 11.45
N ARG A 93 0.53 -16.92 12.65
CA ARG A 93 0.88 -17.76 13.80
C ARG A 93 0.73 -19.23 13.46
N LYS A 94 -0.41 -19.65 12.90
CA LYS A 94 -0.67 -21.04 12.54
C LYS A 94 0.30 -21.55 11.48
N ASN A 95 0.57 -20.74 10.45
CA ASN A 95 1.51 -21.11 9.39
C ASN A 95 2.93 -21.27 9.92
N VAL A 96 3.37 -20.36 10.80
CA VAL A 96 4.69 -20.47 11.43
C VAL A 96 4.75 -21.65 12.42
N GLN A 97 3.67 -21.96 13.15
CA GLN A 97 3.63 -23.14 14.00
C GLN A 97 3.85 -24.44 13.21
N VAL A 98 3.22 -24.54 12.02
CA VAL A 98 3.44 -25.67 11.11
C VAL A 98 4.87 -25.66 10.58
N PHE A 99 5.37 -24.50 10.16
CA PHE A 99 6.73 -24.33 9.62
C PHE A 99 7.83 -24.72 10.63
N LEU A 100 7.69 -24.31 11.89
CA LEU A 100 8.65 -24.61 12.95
C LEU A 100 8.39 -25.95 13.64
N GLY A 101 7.25 -26.59 13.38
CA GLY A 101 6.86 -27.84 14.03
C GLY A 101 6.55 -27.71 15.53
N ARG A 102 6.20 -26.52 16.03
CA ARG A 102 5.87 -26.29 17.45
C ARG A 102 4.86 -25.16 17.67
N PRO A 103 4.16 -25.13 18.82
CA PRO A 103 3.31 -24.00 19.17
C PRO A 103 4.14 -22.73 19.40
N LEU A 104 3.62 -21.59 18.92
CA LEU A 104 4.05 -20.25 19.28
C LEU A 104 3.23 -19.68 20.44
N SER A 105 3.89 -18.99 21.35
CA SER A 105 3.27 -18.09 22.34
C SER A 105 2.67 -16.84 21.68
N GLU A 106 1.85 -16.09 22.43
CA GLU A 106 1.30 -14.81 21.95
C GLU A 106 2.39 -13.74 21.79
N ILE A 107 3.40 -13.76 22.66
CA ILE A 107 4.57 -12.87 22.58
C ILE A 107 5.34 -13.12 21.28
N GLU A 108 5.65 -14.38 20.97
CA GLU A 108 6.32 -14.76 19.73
C GLU A 108 5.50 -14.38 18.49
N ALA A 109 4.19 -14.61 18.51
CA ALA A 109 3.31 -14.25 17.40
C ALA A 109 3.19 -12.72 17.20
N THR A 110 3.19 -11.96 18.30
CA THR A 110 3.18 -10.48 18.26
C THR A 110 4.52 -9.95 17.75
N SER A 111 5.64 -10.55 18.21
CA SER A 111 6.98 -10.22 17.71
C SER A 111 7.14 -10.55 16.23
N LEU A 112 6.61 -11.67 15.73
CA LEU A 112 6.60 -11.99 14.31
C LEU A 112 5.91 -10.92 13.46
N LYS A 113 4.74 -10.45 13.91
CA LYS A 113 4.03 -9.35 13.24
C LYS A 113 4.88 -8.07 13.25
N PHE A 114 5.47 -7.74 14.40
CA PHE A 114 6.31 -6.55 14.55
C PHE A 114 7.56 -6.64 13.67
N ALA A 115 8.29 -7.76 13.73
CA ALA A 115 9.45 -8.05 12.91
C ALA A 115 9.10 -7.98 11.42
N ARG A 116 7.98 -8.55 10.97
CA ARG A 116 7.53 -8.44 9.58
C ARG A 116 7.32 -6.98 9.16
N ALA A 117 6.76 -6.16 10.05
CA ALA A 117 6.53 -4.74 9.80
C ALA A 117 7.78 -3.85 9.90
N LEU A 118 8.79 -4.25 10.69
CA LEU A 118 10.06 -3.52 10.79
C LEU A 118 10.72 -3.36 9.43
N GLY A 119 11.26 -2.17 9.17
CA GLY A 119 11.90 -1.81 7.91
C GLY A 119 10.95 -1.50 6.75
N ARG A 120 9.62 -1.67 6.88
CA ARG A 120 8.65 -1.32 5.82
C ARG A 120 8.60 0.19 5.56
N THR A 121 8.72 0.99 6.62
CA THR A 121 8.66 2.46 6.62
C THR A 121 10.04 3.11 6.48
N GLU A 122 11.10 2.31 6.43
CA GLU A 122 12.45 2.80 6.21
C GLU A 122 12.79 2.76 4.71
N LYS A 123 13.36 3.83 4.16
CA LYS A 123 13.90 3.82 2.79
C LYS A 123 15.06 2.81 2.71
N GLY A 124 14.84 1.65 2.11
CA GLY A 124 15.91 0.71 1.80
C GLY A 124 16.81 1.25 0.70
N GLN A 125 18.09 1.50 0.99
CA GLN A 125 19.10 1.66 -0.06
C GLN A 125 19.44 0.27 -0.62
N ASN A 126 18.62 -0.27 -1.51
CA ASN A 126 18.97 -1.50 -2.24
C ASN A 126 18.55 -1.36 -3.71
N SER A 127 19.36 -0.61 -4.45
CA SER A 127 19.20 -0.39 -5.90
C SER A 127 19.62 -1.59 -6.77
N GLU A 128 20.07 -2.71 -6.20
CA GLU A 128 20.83 -3.73 -6.96
C GLU A 128 20.40 -5.20 -6.84
N LEU A 129 19.21 -5.56 -6.31
CA LEU A 129 18.83 -6.99 -6.19
C LEU A 129 17.78 -7.47 -7.21
N PRO A 130 18.09 -8.46 -8.06
CA PRO A 130 17.14 -9.05 -9.00
C PRO A 130 16.19 -10.02 -8.30
N GLY A 131 14.88 -9.84 -8.49
CA GLY A 131 13.87 -10.90 -8.31
C GLY A 131 13.80 -11.54 -6.93
N PHE A 132 12.98 -10.96 -6.04
CA PHE A 132 12.37 -11.63 -4.89
C PHE A 132 13.25 -12.14 -3.72
N GLN A 133 14.57 -11.94 -3.70
CA GLN A 133 15.39 -12.18 -2.49
C GLN A 133 16.01 -10.87 -1.94
N GLY A 134 15.93 -10.66 -0.61
CA GLY A 134 16.64 -9.59 0.12
C GLY A 134 16.01 -8.19 0.09
N ASN A 135 14.87 -8.00 0.76
CA ASN A 135 14.11 -6.72 0.78
C ASN A 135 14.58 -5.73 1.85
N TYR A 136 15.56 -6.14 2.64
CA TYR A 136 15.97 -5.44 3.83
C TYR A 136 17.48 -5.25 3.76
N THR A 137 17.96 -4.08 4.18
CA THR A 137 19.40 -3.90 4.41
C THR A 137 19.86 -4.90 5.47
N GLN A 138 21.16 -5.20 5.52
CA GLN A 138 21.72 -6.05 6.59
C GLN A 138 21.35 -5.50 7.99
N SER A 139 21.32 -4.18 8.13
CA SER A 139 20.88 -3.51 9.35
C SER A 139 19.42 -3.79 9.68
N GLN A 140 18.51 -3.74 8.70
CA GLN A 140 17.09 -4.05 8.88
C GLN A 140 16.86 -5.54 9.21
N LEU A 141 17.56 -6.45 8.53
CA LEU A 141 17.50 -7.88 8.85
C LEU A 141 18.00 -8.15 10.26
N ALA A 142 19.10 -7.51 10.68
CA ALA A 142 19.63 -7.66 12.03
C ALA A 142 18.66 -7.13 13.10
N ARG A 143 17.92 -6.04 12.82
CA ARG A 143 16.85 -5.56 13.72
C ARG A 143 15.67 -6.54 13.83
N LYS A 144 15.28 -7.15 12.72
CA LYS A 144 14.25 -8.20 12.68
C LYS A 144 14.70 -9.43 13.47
N ASP A 145 15.94 -9.88 13.27
CA ASP A 145 16.56 -10.95 14.05
C ASP A 145 16.52 -10.61 15.55
N ARG A 146 16.91 -9.38 15.91
CA ARG A 146 16.89 -8.92 17.29
C ARG A 146 15.49 -8.93 17.91
N ALA A 147 14.48 -8.46 17.18
CA ALA A 147 13.08 -8.52 17.63
C ALA A 147 12.63 -9.96 17.93
N LEU A 148 12.98 -10.92 17.06
CA LEU A 148 12.68 -12.33 17.26
C LEU A 148 13.49 -12.93 18.42
N GLN A 149 14.77 -12.58 18.55
CA GLN A 149 15.64 -13.03 19.65
C GLN A 149 15.06 -12.61 21.00
N MET A 150 14.67 -11.34 21.13
CA MET A 150 14.10 -10.81 22.37
C MET A 150 12.74 -11.42 22.71
N ALA A 151 12.03 -11.98 21.73
CA ALA A 151 10.77 -12.69 21.95
C ALA A 151 10.95 -14.19 22.29
N GLY A 152 12.19 -14.69 22.31
CA GLY A 152 12.52 -16.05 22.73
C GLY A 152 12.70 -17.07 21.61
N PHE A 153 12.72 -16.66 20.34
CA PHE A 153 13.04 -17.56 19.23
C PHE A 153 14.50 -18.02 19.30
N SER A 154 14.73 -19.32 19.09
CA SER A 154 16.08 -19.88 19.01
C SER A 154 16.80 -19.42 17.73
N GLU A 155 18.13 -19.48 17.71
CA GLU A 155 18.93 -19.05 16.56
C GLU A 155 18.53 -19.77 15.26
N VAL A 156 18.32 -21.09 15.33
CA VAL A 156 17.89 -21.90 14.17
C VAL A 156 16.55 -21.40 13.62
N GLU A 157 15.59 -21.09 14.49
CA GLU A 157 14.28 -20.60 14.08
C GLU A 157 14.37 -19.21 13.48
N ARG A 158 15.15 -18.31 14.08
CA ARG A 158 15.30 -16.94 13.58
C ARG A 158 15.92 -16.94 12.18
N THR A 159 16.97 -17.71 11.95
CA THR A 159 17.57 -17.87 10.62
C THR A 159 16.54 -18.35 9.60
N ALA A 160 15.80 -19.41 9.93
CA ALA A 160 14.76 -19.95 9.05
C ALA A 160 13.63 -18.93 8.77
N LEU A 161 13.22 -18.15 9.79
CA LEU A 161 12.16 -17.15 9.69
C LEU A 161 12.61 -15.94 8.87
N LEU A 162 13.83 -15.46 9.07
CA LEU A 162 14.39 -14.31 8.35
C LEU A 162 14.49 -14.55 6.86
N GLU A 163 14.70 -15.80 6.42
CA GLU A 163 14.73 -16.18 5.01
C GLU A 163 13.34 -16.49 4.44
N SER A 164 12.32 -16.55 5.29
CA SER A 164 10.94 -16.89 4.91
C SER A 164 10.08 -15.67 4.60
N GLU A 165 8.95 -15.92 3.92
CA GLU A 165 7.91 -14.92 3.68
C GLU A 165 7.17 -14.48 4.95
N TYR A 166 7.34 -15.21 6.07
CA TYR A 166 6.71 -14.85 7.35
C TYR A 166 7.33 -13.58 7.95
N VAL A 167 8.58 -13.27 7.61
CA VAL A 167 9.28 -12.06 8.06
C VAL A 167 9.59 -11.12 6.89
N GLN A 168 9.81 -11.67 5.70
CA GLN A 168 9.99 -10.87 4.49
C GLN A 168 8.65 -10.59 3.83
N ASP A 169 8.13 -9.36 3.94
CA ASP A 169 6.94 -8.99 3.19
C ASP A 169 7.26 -8.84 1.69
N VAL A 170 6.93 -9.87 0.92
CA VAL A 170 7.27 -9.95 -0.50
C VAL A 170 6.32 -9.14 -1.38
N LEU A 171 5.08 -8.93 -0.93
CA LEU A 171 4.06 -8.26 -1.75
C LEU A 171 4.26 -6.74 -1.73
N THR A 172 4.64 -6.18 -0.59
CA THR A 172 4.84 -4.73 -0.46
C THR A 172 6.18 -4.24 -0.99
N LYS A 173 7.05 -5.13 -1.49
CA LYS A 173 8.44 -4.83 -1.87
C LYS A 173 8.54 -3.79 -2.97
N HIS A 174 7.75 -3.98 -4.02
CA HIS A 174 8.00 -3.33 -5.29
C HIS A 174 7.30 -1.99 -5.37
N THR A 175 8.02 -1.00 -5.86
CA THR A 175 7.46 0.24 -6.40
C THR A 175 7.33 0.12 -7.91
N ALA A 176 6.47 0.94 -8.50
CA ALA A 176 6.47 1.13 -9.94
C ALA A 176 7.84 1.63 -10.41
N ASP A 177 8.56 2.44 -9.64
CA ASP A 177 9.90 2.89 -10.00
C ASP A 177 10.90 1.74 -10.12
N ASP A 178 10.85 0.76 -9.21
CA ASP A 178 11.65 -0.47 -9.32
C ASP A 178 11.38 -1.19 -10.64
N PHE A 179 10.11 -1.29 -11.01
CA PHE A 179 9.70 -1.96 -12.25
C PHE A 179 10.01 -1.16 -13.50
N LEU A 180 9.85 0.17 -13.46
CA LEU A 180 10.23 1.06 -14.55
C LEU A 180 11.74 1.00 -14.80
N LYS A 181 12.56 0.88 -13.74
CA LYS A 181 14.02 0.65 -13.83
C LYS A 181 14.40 -0.75 -14.31
N GLU A 182 13.47 -1.71 -14.26
CA GLU A 182 13.62 -3.06 -14.79
C GLU A 182 13.15 -3.20 -16.26
N ILE A 183 12.43 -2.21 -16.80
CA ILE A 183 12.04 -2.21 -18.22
C ILE A 183 13.29 -2.32 -19.09
N GLY A 184 13.27 -3.25 -20.04
CA GLY A 184 14.42 -3.59 -20.89
C GLY A 184 15.44 -4.54 -20.25
N LYS A 185 15.41 -4.75 -18.92
CA LYS A 185 16.27 -5.74 -18.23
C LYS A 185 15.63 -7.12 -18.11
N LYS A 186 14.30 -7.20 -18.24
CA LYS A 186 13.53 -8.44 -18.23
C LYS A 186 12.94 -8.69 -19.61
N THR A 187 12.92 -9.94 -20.03
CA THR A 187 12.18 -10.36 -21.23
C THR A 187 10.67 -10.34 -20.96
N ALA A 188 9.85 -10.24 -22.02
CA ALA A 188 8.40 -10.34 -21.90
C ALA A 188 7.96 -11.67 -21.24
N VAL A 189 8.64 -12.77 -21.55
CA VAL A 189 8.39 -14.09 -20.96
C VAL A 189 8.65 -14.08 -19.45
N GLU A 190 9.75 -13.47 -19.01
CA GLU A 190 10.04 -13.32 -17.58
C GLU A 190 9.01 -12.44 -16.87
N ALA A 191 8.62 -11.31 -17.47
CA ALA A 191 7.60 -10.43 -16.91
C ALA A 191 6.28 -11.17 -16.67
N VAL A 192 5.80 -11.91 -17.68
CA VAL A 192 4.59 -12.74 -17.59
C VAL A 192 4.71 -13.80 -16.50
N ARG A 193 5.86 -14.47 -16.38
CA ARG A 193 6.10 -15.44 -15.30
C ARG A 193 6.00 -14.79 -13.92
N LEU A 194 6.65 -13.65 -13.71
CA LEU A 194 6.64 -12.94 -12.43
C LEU A 194 5.23 -12.44 -12.06
N ASN A 195 4.45 -11.99 -13.05
CA ASN A 195 3.07 -11.57 -12.80
C ASN A 195 2.17 -12.76 -12.44
N ARG A 196 2.39 -13.93 -13.04
CA ARG A 196 1.69 -15.16 -12.66
C ARG A 196 2.01 -15.56 -11.21
N GLU A 197 3.23 -15.37 -10.75
CA GLU A 197 3.59 -15.59 -9.34
C GLU A 197 2.84 -14.65 -8.40
N VAL A 198 2.72 -13.36 -8.76
CA VAL A 198 1.90 -12.40 -7.99
C VAL A 198 0.44 -12.85 -7.96
N LEU A 199 -0.16 -13.21 -9.09
CA LEU A 199 -1.54 -13.70 -9.15
C LEU A 199 -1.74 -14.99 -8.33
N THR A 200 -0.76 -15.89 -8.37
CA THR A 200 -0.79 -17.14 -7.59
C THR A 200 -0.78 -16.85 -6.09
N LYS A 201 0.10 -15.95 -5.63
CA LYS A 201 0.15 -15.51 -4.23
C LYS A 201 -1.14 -14.82 -3.81
N MET A 202 -1.69 -13.94 -4.64
CA MET A 202 -2.99 -13.33 -4.38
C MET A 202 -4.09 -14.37 -4.24
N ASN A 203 -4.07 -15.43 -5.07
CA ASN A 203 -5.05 -16.50 -4.97
C ASN A 203 -4.89 -17.35 -3.70
N GLN A 204 -3.69 -17.53 -3.18
CA GLN A 204 -3.46 -18.19 -1.89
C GLN A 204 -4.08 -17.39 -0.73
N LEU A 205 -3.92 -16.07 -0.74
CA LEU A 205 -4.50 -15.17 0.27
C LEU A 205 -6.04 -15.18 0.32
N LEU A 206 -6.70 -15.70 -0.71
CA LEU A 206 -8.16 -15.85 -0.70
C LEU A 206 -8.65 -16.84 0.37
N THR A 207 -7.81 -17.78 0.78
CA THR A 207 -8.19 -18.82 1.74
C THR A 207 -8.03 -18.40 3.20
N GLU A 208 -7.40 -17.24 3.43
CA GLU A 208 -7.04 -16.76 4.76
C GLU A 208 -8.11 -15.82 5.30
N ASP A 209 -9.05 -16.35 6.08
CA ASP A 209 -10.01 -15.51 6.81
C ASP A 209 -9.49 -15.20 8.22
N LYS A 210 -9.63 -13.94 8.64
CA LYS A 210 -9.22 -13.52 9.98
C LYS A 210 -10.22 -13.99 11.04
N VAL A 211 -9.83 -15.02 11.80
CA VAL A 211 -10.61 -15.53 12.92
C VAL A 211 -10.85 -14.43 13.95
N GLY A 212 -12.12 -14.23 14.32
CA GLY A 212 -12.53 -13.30 15.39
C GLY A 212 -12.78 -11.86 14.95
N SER A 213 -12.59 -11.52 13.67
CA SER A 213 -12.98 -10.18 13.20
C SER A 213 -14.49 -10.03 13.09
N LYS A 214 -15.01 -8.88 13.55
CA LYS A 214 -16.40 -8.45 13.33
C LYS A 214 -16.61 -7.77 11.98
N ARG A 215 -15.52 -7.47 11.25
CA ARG A 215 -15.54 -6.82 9.93
C ARG A 215 -15.71 -7.86 8.84
N LYS A 216 -16.29 -7.43 7.73
CA LYS A 216 -16.55 -8.28 6.57
C LYS A 216 -15.23 -8.69 5.90
N GLN A 217 -14.92 -9.98 5.92
CA GLN A 217 -13.69 -10.52 5.32
C GLN A 217 -13.79 -10.69 3.80
N ASN A 218 -15.00 -10.88 3.26
CA ASN A 218 -15.23 -11.16 1.85
C ASN A 218 -16.46 -10.39 1.34
N VAL A 219 -16.43 -9.89 0.11
CA VAL A 219 -17.57 -9.22 -0.53
C VAL A 219 -18.17 -10.03 -1.67
N THR A 220 -19.48 -9.97 -1.82
CA THR A 220 -20.18 -10.47 -3.00
C THR A 220 -19.93 -9.58 -4.21
N PHE A 221 -20.24 -10.06 -5.41
CA PHE A 221 -20.16 -9.25 -6.63
C PHE A 221 -21.05 -8.00 -6.55
N ALA A 222 -22.24 -8.11 -5.96
CA ALA A 222 -23.16 -6.99 -5.80
C ALA A 222 -22.58 -5.91 -4.88
N GLU A 223 -21.96 -6.30 -3.76
CA GLU A 223 -21.30 -5.37 -2.84
C GLU A 223 -20.05 -4.74 -3.45
N ALA A 224 -19.27 -5.50 -4.22
CA ALA A 224 -18.15 -4.94 -4.97
C ALA A 224 -18.64 -3.92 -6.03
N SER A 225 -19.76 -4.21 -6.70
CA SER A 225 -20.38 -3.30 -7.66
C SER A 225 -20.87 -2.02 -6.98
N GLU A 226 -21.53 -2.14 -5.83
CA GLU A 226 -21.93 -0.98 -5.00
C GLU A 226 -20.71 -0.14 -4.60
N LEU A 227 -19.62 -0.79 -4.17
CA LEU A 227 -18.36 -0.11 -3.84
C LEU A 227 -17.80 0.65 -5.04
N ARG A 228 -17.73 0.01 -6.22
CA ARG A 228 -17.29 0.68 -7.46
C ARG A 228 -18.16 1.88 -7.80
N ASP A 229 -19.47 1.76 -7.66
CA ASP A 229 -20.39 2.86 -7.95
C ASP A 229 -20.27 4.01 -6.97
N LYS A 230 -20.00 3.76 -5.68
CA LYS A 230 -19.67 4.83 -4.73
C LYS A 230 -18.41 5.58 -5.14
N VAL A 231 -17.37 4.88 -5.61
CA VAL A 231 -16.13 5.51 -6.09
C VAL A 231 -16.37 6.27 -7.40
N ALA A 232 -17.11 5.69 -8.34
CA ALA A 232 -17.41 6.31 -9.63
C ALA A 232 -18.28 7.57 -9.51
N ASN A 233 -19.20 7.60 -8.54
CA ASN A 233 -20.11 8.70 -8.28
C ASN A 233 -19.62 9.66 -7.19
N ASN A 234 -18.44 9.43 -6.62
CA ASN A 234 -17.86 10.31 -5.61
C ASN A 234 -17.69 11.72 -6.18
N PRO A 235 -18.12 12.78 -5.47
CA PRO A 235 -18.14 14.14 -5.98
C PRO A 235 -16.76 14.76 -6.18
N VAL A 236 -15.69 14.08 -5.77
CA VAL A 236 -14.29 14.45 -6.01
C VAL A 236 -13.70 13.56 -7.10
N THR A 237 -13.87 12.23 -7.01
CA THR A 237 -13.14 11.27 -7.84
C THR A 237 -13.81 10.86 -9.16
N LYS A 238 -15.05 11.29 -9.41
CA LYS A 238 -15.74 11.05 -10.69
C LYS A 238 -15.00 11.68 -11.87
N PHE A 239 -15.02 11.03 -13.04
CA PHE A 239 -14.33 11.50 -14.25
C PHE A 239 -14.71 12.91 -14.68
N TYR A 240 -15.96 13.33 -14.47
CA TYR A 240 -16.41 14.68 -14.83
C TYR A 240 -15.64 15.80 -14.13
N ASN A 241 -14.95 15.52 -13.03
CA ASN A 241 -14.14 16.51 -12.34
C ASN A 241 -12.66 16.50 -12.78
N SER A 242 -12.30 15.73 -13.80
CA SER A 242 -10.90 15.65 -14.24
C SER A 242 -10.34 17.02 -14.58
N GLU A 243 -11.13 17.87 -15.25
CA GLU A 243 -10.73 19.22 -15.62
C GLU A 243 -10.46 20.12 -14.39
N LYS A 244 -11.20 19.94 -13.29
CA LYS A 244 -10.98 20.71 -12.05
C LYS A 244 -9.64 20.40 -11.41
N TYR A 245 -9.26 19.12 -11.38
CA TYR A 245 -8.16 18.66 -10.54
C TYR A 245 -6.90 18.27 -11.31
N ASP A 246 -7.02 18.04 -12.62
CA ASP A 246 -5.93 17.73 -13.55
C ASP A 246 -6.25 18.38 -14.91
N PRO A 247 -6.27 19.72 -14.97
CA PRO A 247 -6.59 20.44 -16.20
C PRO A 247 -5.62 20.16 -17.35
N LYS A 248 -4.48 19.52 -17.07
CA LYS A 248 -3.43 19.23 -18.05
C LYS A 248 -3.36 17.75 -18.45
N GLY A 249 -4.13 16.87 -17.81
CA GLY A 249 -4.03 15.42 -18.05
C GLY A 249 -2.69 14.83 -17.60
N GLU A 250 -1.97 15.52 -16.72
CA GLU A 250 -0.63 15.15 -16.24
C GLU A 250 -0.69 14.30 -14.96
N ILE A 251 -1.78 14.45 -14.19
CA ILE A 251 -1.94 13.84 -12.88
C ILE A 251 -2.74 12.56 -13.04
N GLY A 252 -2.04 11.42 -12.93
CA GLY A 252 -2.67 10.10 -12.84
C GLY A 252 -3.67 10.04 -11.68
N PHE A 253 -4.94 10.35 -11.94
CA PHE A 253 -6.05 10.27 -10.97
C PHE A 253 -6.30 8.88 -10.40
N CYS A 254 -5.63 7.87 -10.95
CA CYS A 254 -5.70 6.50 -10.46
C CYS A 254 -5.39 6.41 -8.96
N PHE A 255 -4.42 7.19 -8.44
CA PHE A 255 -4.15 7.24 -6.99
C PHE A 255 -5.33 7.72 -6.17
N GLY A 256 -5.97 8.80 -6.63
CA GLY A 256 -7.15 9.38 -6.01
C GLY A 256 -8.33 8.42 -5.95
N ARG A 257 -8.60 7.76 -7.08
CA ARG A 257 -9.67 6.76 -7.17
C ARG A 257 -9.37 5.51 -6.35
N ALA A 258 -8.12 5.04 -6.34
CA ALA A 258 -7.70 3.91 -5.50
C ALA A 258 -7.69 4.27 -4.00
N MET A 259 -7.45 5.53 -3.63
CA MET A 259 -7.64 6.00 -2.25
C MET A 259 -9.13 6.04 -1.88
N ALA A 260 -9.98 6.59 -2.75
CA ALA A 260 -11.42 6.60 -2.54
C ALA A 260 -12.00 5.18 -2.42
N GLY A 261 -11.55 4.24 -3.25
CA GLY A 261 -11.94 2.83 -3.15
C GLY A 261 -11.56 2.19 -1.82
N HIS A 262 -10.34 2.44 -1.35
CA HIS A 262 -9.91 2.00 -0.02
C HIS A 262 -10.77 2.61 1.10
N LEU A 263 -11.01 3.93 1.09
CA LEU A 263 -11.79 4.60 2.13
C LEU A 263 -13.26 4.20 2.11
N GLU A 264 -13.89 4.05 0.93
CA GLU A 264 -15.25 3.53 0.82
C GLU A 264 -15.34 2.08 1.32
N ALA A 265 -14.38 1.22 0.97
CA ALA A 265 -14.33 -0.16 1.45
C ALA A 265 -14.27 -0.24 2.98
N LEU A 266 -13.42 0.58 3.60
CA LEU A 266 -13.36 0.71 5.06
C LEU A 266 -14.69 1.19 5.65
N SER A 267 -15.37 2.14 4.99
CA SER A 267 -16.67 2.65 5.43
C SER A 267 -17.80 1.62 5.32
N MET A 268 -17.67 0.66 4.40
CA MET A 268 -18.58 -0.49 4.24
C MET A 268 -18.29 -1.62 5.25
N GLY A 269 -17.35 -1.40 6.18
CA GLY A 269 -17.01 -2.37 7.22
C GLY A 269 -16.18 -3.56 6.71
N ILE A 270 -15.55 -3.43 5.54
CA ILE A 270 -14.65 -4.46 5.00
C ILE A 270 -13.36 -4.49 5.86
N GLU A 271 -12.84 -5.67 6.16
CA GLU A 271 -11.59 -5.84 6.91
C GLU A 271 -10.40 -5.26 6.15
N LYS A 272 -9.43 -4.68 6.86
CA LYS A 272 -8.24 -4.07 6.25
C LYS A 272 -7.45 -5.08 5.42
N ASP A 273 -7.27 -6.29 5.96
CA ASP A 273 -6.51 -7.38 5.32
C ASP A 273 -7.23 -7.92 4.06
N SER A 274 -8.51 -7.62 3.92
CA SER A 274 -9.33 -7.94 2.74
C SER A 274 -9.32 -6.84 1.68
N ILE A 275 -8.53 -5.79 1.86
CA ILE A 275 -8.36 -4.68 0.92
C ILE A 275 -6.89 -4.61 0.54
N ARG A 276 -6.60 -4.47 -0.75
CA ARG A 276 -5.24 -4.26 -1.27
C ARG A 276 -5.26 -3.23 -2.38
N LYS A 277 -4.08 -2.83 -2.85
CA LYS A 277 -3.94 -2.07 -4.09
C LYS A 277 -3.20 -2.89 -5.12
N ALA A 278 -3.78 -3.04 -6.31
CA ALA A 278 -3.11 -3.62 -7.46
C ALA A 278 -2.51 -2.50 -8.29
N PHE A 279 -1.23 -2.63 -8.61
CA PHE A 279 -0.49 -1.69 -9.46
C PHE A 279 0.03 -2.43 -10.67
N VAL A 280 -0.03 -1.76 -11.82
CA VAL A 280 0.71 -2.16 -13.02
C VAL A 280 1.71 -1.08 -13.37
N ALA A 281 2.90 -1.47 -13.84
CA ALA A 281 3.95 -0.55 -14.28
C ALA A 281 4.60 -1.09 -15.56
N GLY A 282 4.72 -0.23 -16.57
CA GLY A 282 5.10 -0.61 -17.95
C GLY A 282 4.70 0.46 -18.95
N THR A 283 4.96 0.23 -20.23
CA THR A 283 4.65 1.20 -21.31
C THR A 283 3.25 0.93 -21.86
N MET A 284 2.22 1.42 -21.15
CA MET A 284 0.83 1.28 -21.58
C MET A 284 0.43 2.42 -22.51
N GLU A 285 -0.17 2.11 -23.65
CA GLU A 285 -0.71 3.08 -24.59
C GLU A 285 -2.23 2.94 -24.67
N ARG A 286 -2.95 4.05 -24.49
CA ARG A 286 -4.37 4.07 -24.77
C ARG A 286 -4.57 4.10 -26.28
N GLN A 287 -5.07 3.00 -26.82
CA GLN A 287 -5.24 2.79 -28.25
C GLN A 287 -5.93 3.99 -28.92
N GLY A 288 -5.26 4.58 -29.91
CA GLY A 288 -5.80 5.66 -30.74
C GLY A 288 -5.74 7.07 -30.14
N GLU A 289 -5.23 7.24 -28.92
CA GLU A 289 -5.16 8.56 -28.25
C GLU A 289 -3.74 9.11 -28.12
N GLY A 290 -2.70 8.31 -28.38
CA GLY A 290 -1.30 8.73 -28.25
C GLY A 290 -0.91 9.08 -26.80
N ILE A 291 -1.73 8.70 -25.83
CA ILE A 291 -1.48 8.89 -24.40
C ILE A 291 -0.78 7.64 -23.87
N THR A 292 0.41 7.82 -23.34
CA THR A 292 1.18 6.76 -22.69
C THR A 292 1.09 6.90 -21.17
N TRP A 293 0.74 5.81 -20.49
CA TRP A 293 0.81 5.68 -19.04
C TRP A 293 1.97 4.77 -18.66
N GLN A 294 2.74 5.19 -17.67
CA GLN A 294 3.85 4.39 -17.15
C GLN A 294 3.42 3.45 -16.01
N PHE A 295 2.29 3.75 -15.37
CA PHE A 295 1.70 2.92 -14.35
C PHE A 295 0.21 3.21 -14.18
N HIS A 296 -0.50 2.28 -13.55
CA HIS A 296 -1.89 2.44 -13.14
C HIS A 296 -2.12 1.70 -11.81
N VAL A 297 -3.10 2.14 -11.03
CA VAL A 297 -3.43 1.55 -9.73
C VAL A 297 -4.94 1.50 -9.51
N ALA A 298 -5.38 0.40 -8.90
CA ALA A 298 -6.75 0.20 -8.47
C ALA A 298 -6.82 -0.40 -7.06
N THR A 299 -7.91 -0.13 -6.34
CA THR A 299 -8.23 -0.89 -5.11
C THR A 299 -8.73 -2.26 -5.52
N ILE A 300 -8.33 -3.30 -4.81
CA ILE A 300 -8.92 -4.63 -4.94
C ILE A 300 -9.46 -5.10 -3.58
N VAL A 301 -10.55 -5.85 -3.61
CA VAL A 301 -11.21 -6.38 -2.41
C VAL A 301 -11.45 -7.88 -2.51
N LYS A 302 -11.25 -8.59 -1.40
CA LYS A 302 -11.41 -10.04 -1.30
C LYS A 302 -12.88 -10.44 -1.51
N GLY A 303 -13.15 -11.38 -2.40
CA GLY A 303 -14.51 -11.79 -2.81
C GLY A 303 -14.95 -13.17 -2.30
N THR A 304 -16.27 -13.37 -2.14
CA THR A 304 -16.86 -14.61 -1.57
C THR A 304 -16.69 -15.89 -2.42
N LYS A 305 -16.17 -15.80 -3.64
CA LYS A 305 -15.95 -16.94 -4.55
C LYS A 305 -14.48 -17.27 -4.76
N GLY A 306 -13.61 -16.85 -3.85
CA GLY A 306 -12.17 -16.96 -4.05
C GLY A 306 -11.75 -16.15 -5.26
N SER A 307 -12.06 -14.86 -5.29
CA SER A 307 -11.55 -13.95 -6.31
C SER A 307 -11.28 -12.58 -5.69
N TRP A 308 -10.31 -11.86 -6.24
CA TRP A 308 -10.09 -10.45 -5.91
C TRP A 308 -10.86 -9.59 -6.89
N TRP A 309 -11.82 -8.83 -6.40
CA TRP A 309 -12.60 -7.89 -7.21
C TRP A 309 -11.87 -6.57 -7.34
N VAL A 310 -11.67 -6.10 -8.56
CA VAL A 310 -11.04 -4.81 -8.83
C VAL A 310 -12.08 -3.70 -8.84
N ILE A 311 -11.80 -2.66 -8.05
CA ILE A 311 -12.60 -1.46 -7.90
C ILE A 311 -11.89 -0.34 -8.68
N ASP A 312 -12.15 -0.32 -9.99
CA ASP A 312 -11.59 0.66 -10.90
C ASP A 312 -12.69 1.27 -11.76
N PRO A 313 -13.11 2.52 -11.48
CA PRO A 313 -14.23 3.12 -12.18
C PRO A 313 -13.88 3.54 -13.61
N ILE A 314 -12.61 3.43 -14.06
CA ILE A 314 -12.26 3.52 -15.50
C ILE A 314 -13.10 2.51 -16.28
N PHE A 315 -13.37 1.36 -15.68
CA PHE A 315 -14.26 0.35 -16.22
C PHE A 315 -15.68 0.53 -15.70
N ASN A 316 -16.65 0.18 -16.54
CA ASN A 316 -18.08 0.29 -16.25
C ASN A 316 -18.63 -0.88 -15.41
N HIS A 317 -17.80 -1.85 -15.03
CA HIS A 317 -18.17 -3.00 -14.23
C HIS A 317 -17.01 -3.43 -13.34
N VAL A 318 -17.34 -4.20 -12.29
CA VAL A 318 -16.35 -4.90 -11.47
C VAL A 318 -15.89 -6.16 -12.19
N MET A 319 -14.60 -6.44 -12.12
CA MET A 319 -13.96 -7.59 -12.74
C MET A 319 -12.96 -8.24 -11.80
N LYS A 320 -12.48 -9.44 -12.14
CA LYS A 320 -11.43 -10.12 -11.37
C LYS A 320 -10.07 -9.47 -11.60
N LEU A 321 -9.14 -9.66 -10.67
CA LEU A 321 -7.77 -9.16 -10.79
C LEU A 321 -7.07 -9.65 -12.06
N GLU A 322 -7.25 -10.92 -12.43
CA GLU A 322 -6.70 -11.51 -13.65
C GLU A 322 -7.26 -10.86 -14.92
N GLU A 323 -8.57 -10.60 -14.93
CA GLU A 323 -9.27 -9.94 -16.04
C GLU A 323 -8.78 -8.49 -16.20
N TRP A 324 -8.72 -7.74 -15.09
CA TRP A 324 -8.19 -6.37 -15.08
C TRP A 324 -6.74 -6.32 -15.53
N TYR A 325 -5.88 -7.23 -15.04
CA TYR A 325 -4.49 -7.30 -15.47
C TYR A 325 -4.38 -7.62 -16.96
N GLY A 326 -5.19 -8.53 -17.49
CA GLY A 326 -5.26 -8.82 -18.92
C GLY A 326 -5.56 -7.56 -19.74
N MET A 327 -6.56 -6.78 -19.33
CA MET A 327 -6.89 -5.52 -19.99
C MET A 327 -5.76 -4.49 -19.92
N MET A 328 -5.03 -4.40 -18.80
CA MET A 328 -3.86 -3.54 -18.70
C MET A 328 -2.71 -4.03 -19.59
N TYR A 329 -2.51 -5.35 -19.67
CA TYR A 329 -1.48 -5.97 -20.49
C TYR A 329 -1.72 -5.76 -21.99
N ASP A 330 -2.98 -5.79 -22.42
CA ASP A 330 -3.35 -5.51 -23.81
C ASP A 330 -3.05 -4.06 -24.23
N MET A 331 -2.88 -3.15 -23.27
CA MET A 331 -2.42 -1.78 -23.50
C MET A 331 -0.89 -1.67 -23.54
N ASP A 332 -0.14 -2.68 -23.06
CA ASP A 332 1.31 -2.64 -23.00
C ASP A 332 1.94 -2.92 -24.36
N SER A 333 2.67 -1.93 -24.87
CA SER A 333 3.38 -2.02 -26.14
C SER A 333 4.67 -2.84 -26.06
N SER A 334 5.19 -3.07 -24.85
CA SER A 334 6.49 -3.73 -24.63
C SER A 334 6.39 -5.23 -24.34
N GLY A 335 5.21 -5.72 -23.93
CA GLY A 335 5.00 -7.05 -23.37
C GLY A 335 5.68 -7.28 -22.00
N GLN A 336 6.26 -6.23 -21.40
CA GLN A 336 7.03 -6.26 -20.15
C GLN A 336 6.26 -5.67 -18.96
N LEU A 337 4.97 -5.35 -19.09
CA LEU A 337 4.14 -4.83 -18.00
C LEU A 337 4.28 -5.70 -16.75
N ARG A 338 4.51 -5.07 -15.61
CA ARG A 338 4.66 -5.76 -14.32
C ARG A 338 3.49 -5.44 -13.40
N LEU A 339 2.96 -6.48 -12.77
CA LEU A 339 1.93 -6.42 -11.73
C LEU A 339 2.60 -6.51 -10.36
N PHE A 340 2.19 -5.67 -9.42
CA PHE A 340 2.46 -5.85 -8.00
C PHE A 340 1.23 -5.48 -7.17
N VAL A 341 1.18 -5.98 -5.95
CA VAL A 341 0.07 -5.73 -5.03
C VAL A 341 0.62 -5.28 -3.70
N SER A 342 0.07 -4.21 -3.12
CA SER A 342 0.51 -3.69 -1.83
C SER A 342 -0.62 -3.64 -0.80
N GLU A 343 -0.25 -3.25 0.41
CA GLU A 343 -1.18 -2.79 1.43
C GLU A 343 -2.07 -1.65 0.91
N PRO A 344 -3.32 -1.57 1.39
CA PRO A 344 -4.30 -0.63 0.86
C PRO A 344 -3.99 0.83 1.20
N ALA A 345 -3.26 1.06 2.29
CA ALA A 345 -2.85 2.39 2.76
C ALA A 345 -1.69 3.00 1.95
N ARG A 346 -1.03 2.22 1.10
CA ARG A 346 0.04 2.74 0.23
C ARG A 346 -0.51 3.80 -0.70
N PHE A 347 0.15 4.95 -0.75
CA PHE A 347 -0.33 6.06 -1.56
C PHE A 347 0.14 5.95 -3.01
N GLY A 348 1.45 6.15 -3.22
CA GLY A 348 2.06 6.27 -4.52
C GLY A 348 2.55 4.95 -5.11
N ALA A 349 2.79 4.98 -6.41
CA ALA A 349 3.41 3.87 -7.12
C ALA A 349 4.92 3.88 -6.92
N ILE A 350 5.54 5.06 -6.85
CA ILE A 350 7.00 5.26 -6.78
C ILE A 350 7.51 5.17 -5.34
N SER A 351 6.72 5.58 -4.35
CA SER A 351 7.11 5.47 -2.95
C SER A 351 6.38 4.33 -2.25
N ASN A 352 6.97 3.86 -1.15
CA ASN A 352 6.32 2.96 -0.20
C ASN A 352 5.56 3.74 0.88
N ASP A 353 5.38 5.05 0.68
CA ASP A 353 4.78 5.93 1.66
C ASP A 353 3.28 5.64 1.80
N TRP A 354 2.82 5.81 3.02
CA TRP A 354 1.43 5.65 3.40
C TRP A 354 0.72 6.98 3.17
N TYR A 355 -0.59 7.03 3.41
CA TYR A 355 -1.29 8.32 3.40
C TYR A 355 -0.71 9.28 4.44
N ASN A 356 0.12 10.21 3.98
CA ASN A 356 0.66 11.29 4.79
C ASN A 356 -0.05 12.61 4.43
N LYS A 357 -0.49 13.33 5.45
CA LYS A 357 -1.14 14.64 5.26
C LYS A 357 -0.23 15.63 4.52
N SER A 358 1.08 15.69 4.78
CA SER A 358 1.96 16.63 4.07
C SER A 358 1.98 16.35 2.57
N GLU A 359 2.10 15.09 2.17
CA GLU A 359 2.12 14.66 0.76
C GLU A 359 0.76 14.84 0.08
N LEU A 360 -0.34 14.52 0.77
CA LEU A 360 -1.68 14.64 0.20
C LEU A 360 -2.09 16.12 0.00
N MET A 361 -1.50 17.05 0.75
CA MET A 361 -1.90 18.46 0.73
C MET A 361 -0.97 19.34 -0.11
N ILE A 362 -0.05 18.76 -0.90
CA ILE A 362 0.78 19.53 -1.81
C ILE A 362 -0.06 20.19 -2.92
N ASP A 363 0.31 21.41 -3.30
CA ASP A 363 -0.42 22.20 -4.31
C ASP A 363 -0.50 21.52 -5.67
N PHE A 364 0.45 20.62 -5.97
CA PHE A 364 0.49 19.82 -7.20
C PHE A 364 -0.84 19.09 -7.46
N TYR A 365 -1.57 18.67 -6.42
CA TYR A 365 -2.83 17.93 -6.57
C TYR A 365 -4.08 18.82 -6.70
N ASN A 366 -3.95 20.14 -6.83
CA ASN A 366 -5.09 21.06 -7.00
C ASN A 366 -6.19 20.87 -5.94
N ASN A 367 -5.80 20.67 -4.67
CA ASN A 367 -6.69 20.34 -3.55
C ASN A 367 -7.48 19.02 -3.66
N TYR A 368 -7.18 18.13 -4.62
CA TYR A 368 -7.92 16.88 -4.82
C TYR A 368 -8.05 16.05 -3.54
N PHE A 369 -6.93 15.75 -2.87
CA PHE A 369 -6.96 14.90 -1.67
C PHE A 369 -7.46 15.65 -0.43
N LYS A 370 -7.35 16.98 -0.41
CA LYS A 370 -8.00 17.82 0.59
C LYS A 370 -9.52 17.64 0.53
N ASP A 371 -10.10 17.90 -0.65
CA ASP A 371 -11.54 17.76 -0.89
C ASP A 371 -12.01 16.31 -0.63
N LEU A 372 -11.22 15.31 -1.05
CA LEU A 372 -11.53 13.90 -0.80
C LEU A 372 -11.56 13.57 0.70
N THR A 373 -10.58 14.06 1.45
CA THR A 373 -10.51 13.85 2.90
C THR A 373 -11.67 14.56 3.63
N GLU A 374 -12.01 15.77 3.22
CA GLU A 374 -13.16 16.53 3.75
C GLU A 374 -14.49 15.82 3.47
N TYR A 375 -14.66 15.24 2.27
CA TYR A 375 -15.81 14.42 1.93
C TYR A 375 -15.99 13.24 2.91
N PHE A 376 -14.93 12.46 3.16
CA PHE A 376 -15.04 11.33 4.10
C PHE A 376 -15.22 11.75 5.56
N LYS A 377 -14.63 12.88 5.98
CA LYS A 377 -14.84 13.44 7.32
C LYS A 377 -16.29 13.86 7.54
N SER A 378 -16.87 14.62 6.62
CA SER A 378 -18.26 15.12 6.72
C SER A 378 -19.32 14.01 6.64
N ARG A 379 -19.01 12.88 5.99
CA ARG A 379 -19.86 11.70 5.98
C ARG A 379 -19.94 11.01 7.35
N GLY A 380 -18.85 11.04 8.12
CA GLY A 380 -18.78 10.44 9.46
C GLY A 380 -19.53 11.22 10.54
N THR A 381 -19.69 12.53 10.39
CA THR A 381 -20.33 13.42 11.38
C THR A 381 -21.85 13.46 11.31
N GLY A 382 -22.48 12.76 10.35
CA GLY A 382 -23.93 12.75 10.17
C GLY A 382 -24.50 13.95 9.39
N GLU A 383 -23.75 15.03 9.21
CA GLU A 383 -24.15 16.24 8.48
C GLU A 383 -24.56 15.97 7.01
N GLN A 384 -23.99 14.92 6.41
CA GLN A 384 -24.33 14.53 5.04
C GLN A 384 -25.70 13.86 4.89
N LYS A 385 -26.24 13.24 5.96
CA LYS A 385 -27.59 12.65 5.95
C LYS A 385 -28.64 13.74 5.76
N GLU A 386 -28.47 14.87 6.44
CA GLU A 386 -29.37 16.03 6.33
C GLU A 386 -29.28 16.70 4.96
N ARG A 387 -28.08 16.85 4.37
CA ARG A 387 -27.93 17.42 3.02
C ARG A 387 -28.57 16.55 1.93
N HIS A 388 -28.43 15.23 1.98
CA HIS A 388 -29.08 14.34 1.01
C HIS A 388 -30.60 14.28 1.18
N GLN A 389 -31.09 14.31 2.42
CA GLN A 389 -32.53 14.46 2.69
C GLN A 389 -33.06 15.79 2.13
N THR A 390 -32.34 16.89 2.33
CA THR A 390 -32.76 18.21 1.83
C THR A 390 -32.81 18.28 0.29
N ILE A 391 -31.83 17.69 -0.40
CA ILE A 391 -31.84 17.63 -1.87
C ILE A 391 -32.95 16.71 -2.37
N SER A 392 -33.14 15.53 -1.77
CA SER A 392 -34.23 14.62 -2.12
C SER A 392 -35.60 15.27 -1.92
N GLU A 393 -35.79 16.02 -0.83
CA GLU A 393 -37.02 16.79 -0.59
C GLU A 393 -37.22 17.94 -1.57
N ARG A 394 -36.15 18.66 -1.94
CA ARG A 394 -36.24 19.72 -2.96
C ARG A 394 -36.59 19.17 -4.33
N VAL A 395 -36.03 18.03 -4.71
CA VAL A 395 -36.36 17.33 -5.96
C VAL A 395 -37.81 16.82 -5.93
N LYS A 396 -38.25 16.22 -4.82
CA LYS A 396 -39.66 15.81 -4.65
C LYS A 396 -40.61 17.00 -4.75
N ARG A 397 -40.32 18.12 -4.07
CA ARG A 397 -41.13 19.35 -4.17
C ARG A 397 -41.16 19.92 -5.58
N PHE A 398 -40.04 19.89 -6.29
CA PHE A 398 -39.98 20.33 -7.69
C PHE A 398 -40.90 19.48 -8.58
N PHE A 399 -40.82 18.15 -8.50
CA PHE A 399 -41.71 17.28 -9.27
C PHE A 399 -43.18 17.36 -8.87
N SER A 400 -43.49 17.57 -7.58
CA SER A 400 -44.86 17.81 -7.11
C SER A 400 -45.42 19.18 -7.48
N SER A 401 -44.61 20.10 -8.01
CA SER A 401 -45.07 21.42 -8.50
C SER A 401 -45.31 21.46 -10.02
N ILE A 402 -44.90 20.39 -10.73
CA ILE A 402 -45.01 20.25 -12.19
C ILE A 402 -46.18 19.33 -12.58
N LEU A 403 -46.65 18.51 -11.65
CA LEU A 403 -47.87 17.69 -11.74
C LEU A 403 -48.98 18.37 -10.95
#